data_AF-A0AAU3E0W9-F1
#
_entry.id   AF-A0AAU3E0W9-F1
#
_cell.length_a   1.000
_cell.length_b   1.000
_cell.length_c   1.000
_cell.angle_alpha   90.00
_cell.angle_beta   90.00
_cell.angle_gamma   90.00
#
_symmetry.space_group_name_H-M   'P 1'
#
loop_
_entity.id
_entity.type
_entity.pdbx_description
1 polymer ?
#
loop_
_entity_poly.entity_id
_entity_poly.type
_entity_poly.pdbx_seq_one_letter_code
_entity_poly.pdbx_strand_id
1 'polypeptide(L)'
;MTTATLAVGVVACATAAVHLCAGLGKLVAPEHAREAVAGLLRLADPVARRVVRLLALAETFVAVALLVPALRPTGAGLAGVLGLAFAGAGLLGRARGLRAPCGCFGRPESRPLGAGSVLSGLALVAAAIIVLRYGPGGIPRPDLLPVGTAGLAVAIVVWTWRDMVRDLIRARPTPAAHD
;
A
#
# COMPACT_ATOMS: atom_id res chain seq x y z
N MET A 1 -23.91 -0.49 18.22
CA MET A 1 -22.99 -0.63 17.07
C MET A 1 -23.44 -1.83 16.26
N THR A 2 -23.75 -1.66 14.97
CA THR A 2 -24.08 -2.81 14.13
C THR A 2 -22.79 -3.46 13.63
N THR A 3 -22.81 -4.77 13.39
CA THR A 3 -21.68 -5.53 12.80
C THR A 3 -21.17 -4.90 11.50
N ALA A 4 -22.08 -4.34 10.70
CA ALA A 4 -21.76 -3.64 9.45
C ALA A 4 -20.89 -2.37 9.66
N THR A 5 -21.22 -1.54 10.66
CA THR A 5 -20.46 -0.31 10.94
C THR A 5 -19.05 -0.59 11.48
N LEU A 6 -18.89 -1.69 12.22
CA LEU A 6 -17.58 -2.19 12.65
C LEU A 6 -16.74 -2.65 11.45
N ALA A 7 -17.33 -3.44 10.56
CA ALA A 7 -16.64 -3.95 9.37
C ALA A 7 -16.13 -2.79 8.49
N VAL A 8 -16.93 -1.74 8.29
CA VAL A 8 -16.51 -0.57 7.51
C VAL A 8 -15.36 0.19 8.19
N GLY A 9 -15.39 0.33 9.52
CA GLY A 9 -14.27 0.91 10.26
C GLY A 9 -12.97 0.13 10.07
N VAL A 10 -13.04 -1.21 10.12
CA VAL A 10 -11.88 -2.09 9.86
C VAL A 10 -11.37 -1.92 8.43
N VAL A 11 -12.26 -1.90 7.44
CA VAL A 11 -11.90 -1.69 6.03
C VAL A 11 -11.20 -0.34 5.85
N ALA A 12 -11.74 0.74 6.43
CA ALA A 12 -11.13 2.07 6.36
C ALA A 12 -9.73 2.10 6.99
N CYS A 13 -9.55 1.51 8.18
CA CYS A 13 -8.24 1.40 8.83
C CYS A 13 -7.25 0.59 7.99
N ALA A 14 -7.68 -0.54 7.43
CA ALA A 14 -6.83 -1.40 6.61
C ALA A 14 -6.40 -0.67 5.32
N THR A 15 -7.33 -0.03 4.62
CA THR A 15 -7.04 0.76 3.41
C THR A 15 -6.10 1.92 3.72
N ALA A 16 -6.34 2.65 4.82
CA ALA A 16 -5.46 3.74 5.25
C ALA A 16 -4.05 3.23 5.58
N ALA A 17 -3.93 2.11 6.30
CA ALA A 17 -2.65 1.51 6.66
C ALA A 17 -1.87 1.06 5.41
N VAL A 18 -2.53 0.41 4.45
CA VAL A 18 -1.91 -0.01 3.18
C VAL A 18 -1.37 1.19 2.42
N HIS A 19 -2.18 2.25 2.24
CA HIS A 19 -1.74 3.46 1.54
C HIS A 19 -0.63 4.21 2.29
N LEU A 20 -0.69 4.24 3.62
CA LEU A 20 0.35 4.86 4.45
C LEU A 20 1.69 4.13 4.30
N CYS A 21 1.69 2.81 4.45
CA CYS A 21 2.89 1.99 4.27
C CYS A 21 3.42 2.06 2.84
N ALA A 22 2.54 2.06 1.85
CA ALA A 22 2.91 2.16 0.44
C ALA A 22 3.54 3.53 0.10
N GLY A 23 2.91 4.62 0.55
CA GLY A 23 3.40 5.99 0.32
C GLY A 23 4.73 6.24 1.03
N LEU A 24 4.82 5.94 2.33
CA LEU A 24 6.05 6.10 3.10
C LEU A 24 7.19 5.23 2.54
N GLY A 25 6.89 3.98 2.15
CA GLY A 25 7.87 3.10 1.51
C GLY A 25 8.44 3.70 0.23
N LYS A 26 7.60 4.30 -0.62
CA LYS A 26 8.03 4.97 -1.86
C LYS A 26 8.77 6.28 -1.61
N LEU A 27 8.49 7.00 -0.53
CA LEU A 27 9.25 8.20 -0.15
C LEU A 27 10.66 7.85 0.35
N VAL A 28 10.79 6.77 1.12
CA VAL A 28 12.08 6.33 1.69
C VAL A 28 12.94 5.60 0.67
N ALA A 29 12.34 4.70 -0.13
CA ALA A 29 13.05 3.84 -1.08
C ALA A 29 12.33 3.83 -2.45
N PRO A 30 12.44 4.89 -3.26
CA PRO A 30 11.74 5.04 -4.53
C PRO A 30 12.26 4.14 -5.66
N GLU A 31 13.43 3.52 -5.51
CA GLU A 31 14.21 2.88 -6.58
C GLU A 31 13.41 1.78 -7.30
N HIS A 32 12.81 0.87 -6.53
CA HIS A 32 12.03 -0.25 -7.04
C HIS A 32 10.76 0.22 -7.75
N ALA A 33 10.05 1.19 -7.17
CA ALA A 33 8.87 1.77 -7.77
C ALA A 33 9.22 2.55 -9.05
N ARG A 34 10.38 3.22 -9.08
CA ARG A 34 10.88 3.97 -10.24
C ARG A 34 11.19 3.03 -11.41
N GLU A 35 11.86 1.91 -11.17
CA GLU A 35 12.16 0.92 -12.21
C GLU A 35 10.87 0.35 -12.81
N ALA A 36 9.91 0.00 -11.97
CA ALA A 36 8.61 -0.47 -12.40
C ALA A 36 7.86 0.60 -13.23
N VAL A 37 7.81 1.85 -12.75
CA VAL A 37 7.14 2.96 -13.46
C VAL A 37 7.84 3.31 -14.77
N ALA A 38 9.16 3.36 -14.79
CA ALA A 38 9.94 3.65 -15.99
C ALA A 38 9.72 2.58 -17.06
N GLY A 39 9.78 1.30 -16.70
CA GLY A 39 9.54 0.19 -17.62
C GLY A 39 8.09 0.12 -18.10
N LEU A 40 7.13 0.40 -17.20
CA LEU A 40 5.72 0.36 -17.53
C LEU A 40 5.30 1.52 -18.42
N LEU A 41 5.65 2.76 -18.07
CA LEU A 41 5.21 3.95 -18.79
C LEU A 41 6.20 4.36 -19.91
N ARG A 42 7.32 3.65 -20.06
CA ARG A 42 8.40 3.96 -21.00
C ARG A 42 8.91 5.40 -20.83
N LEU A 43 9.05 5.82 -19.58
CA LEU A 43 9.47 7.18 -19.22
C LEU A 43 10.98 7.26 -19.02
N ALA A 44 11.54 8.43 -19.29
CA ALA A 44 12.90 8.76 -18.88
C ALA A 44 13.01 8.77 -17.35
N ASP A 45 14.18 8.38 -16.84
CA ASP A 45 14.44 8.24 -15.40
C ASP A 45 14.04 9.45 -14.52
N PRO A 46 14.39 10.70 -14.86
CA PRO A 46 13.99 11.85 -14.04
C PRO A 46 12.48 12.04 -13.98
N VAL A 47 11.75 11.67 -15.02
CA VAL A 47 10.28 11.76 -15.07
C VAL A 47 9.67 10.65 -14.23
N ALA A 48 10.15 9.41 -14.37
CA ALA A 48 9.70 8.27 -13.55
C ALA A 48 9.88 8.55 -12.06
N ARG A 49 11.01 9.14 -11.66
CA ARG A 49 11.26 9.56 -10.27
C ARG A 49 10.24 10.57 -9.76
N ARG A 50 9.88 11.57 -10.57
CA ARG A 50 8.84 12.55 -10.20
C ARG A 50 7.47 11.90 -10.06
N VAL A 51 7.10 11.03 -11.00
CA VAL A 51 5.83 10.27 -10.95
C VAL A 51 5.74 9.44 -9.68
N VAL A 52 6.80 8.72 -9.30
CA VAL A 52 6.84 7.94 -8.06
C VAL A 52 6.68 8.82 -6.82
N ARG A 53 7.34 9.99 -6.77
CA ARG A 53 7.17 10.93 -5.65
C ARG A 53 5.74 11.46 -5.54
N LEU A 54 5.14 11.84 -6.68
CA LEU A 54 3.75 12.31 -6.71
C LEU A 54 2.78 11.19 -6.30
N LEU A 55 3.03 9.96 -6.75
CA LEU A 55 2.25 8.79 -6.34
C LEU A 55 2.37 8.55 -4.83
N ALA A 56 3.58 8.64 -4.28
CA ALA A 56 3.82 8.47 -2.86
C ALA A 56 3.08 9.52 -2.02
N LEU A 57 3.12 10.79 -2.45
CA LEU A 57 2.36 11.87 -1.81
C LEU A 57 0.84 11.64 -1.91
N ALA A 58 0.35 11.19 -3.07
CA ALA A 58 -1.06 10.87 -3.25
C ALA A 58 -1.51 9.71 -2.35
N GLU A 59 -0.71 8.65 -2.21
CA GLU A 59 -0.99 7.54 -1.29
C GLU A 59 -1.00 8.00 0.17
N THR A 60 -0.02 8.79 0.60
CA THR A 60 0.01 9.33 1.97
C THR A 60 -1.19 10.26 2.22
N PHE A 61 -1.55 11.10 1.25
CA PHE A 61 -2.73 11.96 1.34
C PHE A 61 -4.02 11.15 1.47
N VAL A 62 -4.18 10.09 0.66
CA VAL A 62 -5.34 9.18 0.74
C VAL A 62 -5.44 8.54 2.12
N ALA A 63 -4.33 8.08 2.68
CA ALA A 63 -4.30 7.52 4.02
C ALA A 63 -4.81 8.52 5.06
N VAL A 64 -4.30 9.76 5.05
CA VAL A 64 -4.73 10.82 5.98
C VAL A 64 -6.19 11.19 5.75
N ALA A 65 -6.62 11.35 4.51
CA ALA A 65 -8.00 11.72 4.15
C ALA A 65 -9.02 10.68 4.63
N LEU A 66 -8.68 9.39 4.62
CA LEU A 66 -9.56 8.32 5.14
C LEU A 66 -9.77 8.39 6.67
N LEU A 67 -8.79 8.92 7.41
CA LEU A 67 -8.86 9.08 8.86
C LEU A 67 -9.74 10.25 9.27
N VAL A 68 -9.72 11.34 8.49
CA VAL A 68 -10.51 12.55 8.78
C VAL A 68 -11.95 12.36 8.30
N PRO A 69 -12.97 12.39 9.18
CA PRO A 69 -14.37 12.11 8.79
C PRO A 69 -14.88 12.96 7.64
N ALA A 70 -14.52 14.25 7.61
CA ALA A 70 -14.94 15.19 6.56
C ALA A 70 -14.29 14.89 5.19
N LEU A 71 -13.08 14.34 5.17
CA LEU A 71 -12.33 14.03 3.93
C LEU A 71 -12.49 12.57 3.50
N ARG A 72 -13.07 11.71 4.34
CA ARG A 72 -13.22 10.28 4.09
C ARG A 72 -13.85 9.92 2.74
N PRO A 73 -14.95 10.56 2.26
CA PRO A 73 -15.48 10.23 0.95
C PRO A 73 -14.50 10.56 -0.18
N THR A 74 -13.79 11.68 -0.08
CA THR A 74 -12.71 12.05 -1.02
C THR A 74 -11.57 11.05 -0.96
N GLY A 75 -11.10 10.70 0.24
CA GLY A 75 -10.06 9.70 0.46
C GLY A 75 -10.44 8.34 -0.12
N ALA A 76 -11.67 7.88 0.09
CA ALA A 76 -12.19 6.63 -0.46
C ALA A 76 -12.26 6.66 -1.99
N GLY A 77 -12.76 7.75 -2.58
CA GLY A 77 -12.77 7.92 -4.03
C GLY A 77 -11.37 7.84 -4.65
N LEU A 78 -10.42 8.56 -4.05
CA LEU A 78 -9.02 8.54 -4.49
C LEU A 78 -8.35 7.17 -4.27
N ALA A 79 -8.64 6.48 -3.16
CA ALA A 79 -8.19 5.10 -2.93
C ALA A 79 -8.68 4.16 -4.05
N GLY A 80 -9.94 4.32 -4.48
CA GLY A 80 -10.50 3.58 -5.62
C GLY A 80 -9.76 3.88 -6.92
N VAL A 81 -9.48 5.15 -7.22
CA VAL A 81 -8.71 5.55 -8.41
C VAL A 81 -7.30 4.94 -8.38
N LEU A 82 -6.61 5.02 -7.25
CA LEU A 82 -5.29 4.40 -7.07
C LEU A 82 -5.36 2.88 -7.20
N GLY A 83 -6.40 2.24 -6.66
CA GLY A 83 -6.66 0.81 -6.81
C GLY A 83 -6.85 0.39 -8.26
N LEU A 84 -7.63 1.16 -9.04
CA LEU A 84 -7.79 0.93 -10.49
C LEU A 84 -6.48 1.12 -11.25
N ALA A 85 -5.73 2.18 -10.95
CA ALA A 85 -4.42 2.42 -11.56
C ALA A 85 -3.46 1.26 -11.27
N PHE A 86 -3.47 0.74 -10.03
CA PHE A 86 -2.64 -0.39 -9.63
C PHE A 86 -3.05 -1.70 -10.32
N ALA A 87 -4.36 -1.95 -10.44
CA ALA A 87 -4.87 -3.09 -11.19
C ALA A 87 -4.50 -3.00 -12.69
N GLY A 88 -4.66 -1.82 -13.28
CA GLY A 88 -4.24 -1.54 -14.65
C GLY A 88 -2.74 -1.75 -14.85
N ALA A 89 -1.90 -1.30 -13.90
CA ALA A 89 -0.46 -1.53 -13.93
C ALA A 89 -0.11 -3.03 -13.87
N GLY A 90 -0.84 -3.83 -13.09
CA GLY A 90 -0.68 -5.29 -13.05
C GLY A 90 -1.03 -5.97 -14.38
N LEU A 91 -2.16 -5.61 -14.98
CA LEU A 91 -2.57 -6.11 -16.30
C LEU A 91 -1.57 -5.73 -17.38
N LEU A 92 -1.15 -4.47 -17.39
CA LEU A 92 -0.25 -3.92 -18.39
C LEU A 92 1.18 -4.44 -18.22
N GLY A 93 1.63 -4.62 -16.98
CA GLY A 93 2.90 -5.27 -16.65
C GLY A 93 2.95 -6.69 -17.17
N ARG A 94 1.87 -7.46 -16.96
CA ARG A 94 1.72 -8.82 -17.49
C ARG A 94 1.69 -8.84 -19.02
N ALA A 95 0.93 -7.95 -19.65
CA ALA A 95 0.82 -7.85 -21.10
C ALA A 95 2.16 -7.51 -21.77
N ARG A 96 3.03 -6.77 -21.07
CA ARG A 96 4.37 -6.37 -21.54
C ARG A 96 5.49 -7.29 -21.10
N GLY A 97 5.19 -8.38 -20.38
CA GLY A 97 6.19 -9.32 -19.87
C GLY A 97 7.20 -8.70 -18.89
N LEU A 98 6.82 -7.62 -18.21
CA LEU A 98 7.71 -6.92 -17.30
C LEU A 98 8.02 -7.79 -16.07
N ARG A 99 9.31 -7.96 -15.79
CA ARG A 99 9.81 -8.71 -14.62
C ARG A 99 10.23 -7.81 -13.46
N ALA A 100 10.05 -6.50 -13.60
CA ALA A 100 10.36 -5.56 -12.54
C ALA A 100 9.50 -5.85 -11.29
N PRO A 101 10.09 -5.80 -10.09
CA PRO A 101 9.36 -5.96 -8.84
C PRO A 101 8.35 -4.81 -8.66
N CYS A 102 7.18 -5.09 -8.05
CA CYS A 102 6.10 -4.10 -7.95
C CYS A 102 6.41 -2.89 -7.05
N GLY A 103 7.48 -2.93 -6.24
CA GLY A 103 7.99 -1.79 -5.47
C GLY A 103 7.02 -1.17 -4.46
N CYS A 104 5.89 -1.83 -4.15
CA CYS A 104 4.72 -1.19 -3.55
C CYS A 104 4.97 -0.60 -2.16
N PHE A 105 5.81 -1.26 -1.36
CA PHE A 105 6.19 -0.87 0.00
C PHE A 105 7.65 -0.41 0.10
N GLY A 106 8.23 0.13 -0.98
CA GLY A 106 9.64 0.52 -1.02
C GLY A 106 10.63 -0.67 -1.02
N ARG A 107 10.13 -1.88 -1.25
CA ARG A 107 10.93 -3.12 -1.28
C ARG A 107 10.86 -3.79 -2.65
N PRO A 108 11.91 -4.54 -3.03
CA PRO A 108 11.79 -5.50 -4.11
C PRO A 108 10.88 -6.62 -3.62
N GLU A 109 9.61 -6.61 -4.05
CA GLU A 109 8.76 -7.79 -3.93
C GLU A 109 9.39 -8.90 -4.77
N SER A 110 9.43 -10.13 -4.26
CA SER A 110 9.93 -11.29 -5.02
C SER A 110 9.08 -11.63 -6.24
N ARG A 111 7.90 -11.00 -6.35
CA ARG A 111 6.93 -11.24 -7.42
C ARG A 111 6.85 -10.03 -8.37
N PRO A 112 6.92 -10.26 -9.69
CA PRO A 112 6.76 -9.20 -10.67
C PRO A 112 5.32 -8.65 -10.69
N LEU A 113 5.15 -7.47 -11.29
CA LEU A 113 3.83 -6.91 -11.58
C LEU A 113 2.97 -7.89 -12.40
N GLY A 114 1.80 -8.25 -11.87
CA GLY A 114 0.97 -9.27 -12.50
C GLY A 114 -0.37 -9.49 -11.80
N ALA A 115 -0.88 -10.72 -11.83
CA ALA A 115 -2.22 -11.07 -11.32
C ALA A 115 -2.42 -10.71 -9.83
N GLY A 116 -1.38 -10.83 -9.01
CA GLY A 116 -1.43 -10.39 -7.61
C GLY A 116 -1.72 -8.89 -7.48
N SER A 117 -1.08 -8.05 -8.30
CA SER A 117 -1.32 -6.60 -8.33
C SER A 117 -2.75 -6.27 -8.78
N VAL A 118 -3.31 -7.05 -9.72
CA VAL A 118 -4.72 -6.91 -10.14
C VAL A 118 -5.66 -7.20 -8.98
N LEU A 119 -5.46 -8.31 -8.27
CA LEU A 119 -6.29 -8.67 -7.12
C LEU A 119 -6.20 -7.63 -6.00
N SER A 120 -4.99 -7.17 -5.67
CA SER A 120 -4.80 -6.11 -4.67
C SER A 120 -5.47 -4.80 -5.09
N GLY A 121 -5.35 -4.40 -6.36
CA GLY A 121 -6.01 -3.21 -6.88
C GLY A 121 -7.53 -3.31 -6.82
N LEU A 122 -8.11 -4.46 -7.22
CA LEU A 122 -9.54 -4.72 -7.11
C LEU A 122 -10.03 -4.75 -5.66
N ALA A 123 -9.23 -5.28 -4.73
CA ALA A 123 -9.54 -5.26 -3.31
C ALA A 123 -9.61 -3.82 -2.76
N LEU A 124 -8.69 -2.94 -3.20
CA LEU A 124 -8.74 -1.51 -2.85
C LEU A 124 -9.97 -0.81 -3.43
N VAL A 125 -10.37 -1.15 -4.67
CA VAL A 125 -11.60 -0.64 -5.28
C VAL A 125 -12.84 -1.08 -4.50
N ALA A 126 -12.91 -2.37 -4.13
CA ALA A 126 -14.01 -2.89 -3.33
C ALA A 126 -14.07 -2.19 -1.96
N ALA A 127 -12.93 -1.99 -1.31
CA ALA A 127 -12.83 -1.26 -0.05
C ALA A 127 -13.33 0.19 -0.19
N ALA A 128 -12.93 0.89 -1.25
CA ALA A 128 -13.40 2.24 -1.56
C ALA A 128 -14.92 2.30 -1.72
N ILE A 129 -15.51 1.36 -2.47
CA ILE A 129 -16.97 1.27 -2.66
C ILE A 129 -17.67 1.04 -1.31
N ILE A 130 -17.15 0.13 -0.48
CA ILE A 130 -17.71 -0.15 0.85
C ILE A 130 -17.70 1.13 1.71
N VAL A 131 -16.58 1.85 1.76
CA VAL A 131 -16.48 3.08 2.57
C VAL A 131 -17.44 4.16 2.06
N LEU A 132 -17.54 4.35 0.73
CA LEU A 132 -18.44 5.33 0.12
C LEU A 132 -19.91 5.04 0.39
N ARG A 133 -20.32 3.77 0.43
CA ARG A 133 -21.72 3.37 0.66
C ARG A 133 -22.24 3.69 2.06
N TYR A 134 -21.38 3.72 3.07
CA TYR A 134 -21.78 3.92 4.47
C TYR A 134 -21.75 5.38 4.93
N GLY A 135 -21.22 6.29 4.10
CA GLY A 135 -21.24 7.74 4.33
C GLY A 135 -20.47 8.21 5.59
N PRO A 136 -20.46 9.54 5.84
CA PRO A 136 -19.67 10.13 6.94
C PRO A 136 -20.10 9.69 8.33
N GLY A 137 -21.40 9.41 8.52
CA GLY A 137 -22.00 9.00 9.80
C GLY A 137 -22.02 7.48 10.06
N GLY A 138 -21.56 6.67 9.11
CA GLY A 138 -21.59 5.21 9.23
C GLY A 138 -20.51 4.61 10.12
N ILE A 139 -19.57 5.40 10.65
CA ILE A 139 -18.47 4.92 11.49
C ILE A 139 -18.62 5.44 12.92
N PRO A 140 -18.84 4.57 13.92
CA PRO A 140 -19.32 4.97 15.24
C PRO A 140 -18.26 5.57 16.17
N ARG A 141 -16.96 5.39 15.88
CA ARG A 141 -15.85 5.90 16.69
C ARG A 141 -14.69 6.38 15.81
N PRO A 142 -14.82 7.55 15.17
CA PRO A 142 -13.77 8.07 14.28
C PRO A 142 -12.44 8.28 15.01
N ASP A 143 -12.45 8.58 16.30
CA ASP A 143 -11.25 8.85 17.11
C ASP A 143 -10.35 7.61 17.30
N LEU A 144 -10.89 6.40 17.13
CA LEU A 144 -10.13 5.16 17.22
C LEU A 144 -9.52 4.72 15.88
N LEU A 145 -9.91 5.36 14.77
CA LEU A 145 -9.38 5.01 13.44
C LEU A 145 -7.86 5.23 13.34
N PRO A 146 -7.27 6.33 13.86
CA PRO A 146 -5.82 6.49 13.85
C PRO A 146 -5.10 5.39 14.63
N VAL A 147 -5.63 4.97 15.78
CA VAL A 147 -5.06 3.89 16.61
C VAL A 147 -5.14 2.55 15.88
N GLY A 148 -6.30 2.22 15.31
CA GLY A 148 -6.47 0.99 14.53
C GLY A 148 -5.60 0.98 13.28
N THR A 149 -5.46 2.11 12.60
CA THR A 149 -4.59 2.28 11.43
C THR A 149 -3.12 2.13 11.80
N ALA A 150 -2.68 2.73 12.90
CA ALA A 150 -1.31 2.58 13.40
C ALA A 150 -1.00 1.12 13.75
N GLY A 151 -1.91 0.44 14.46
CA GLY A 151 -1.76 -0.98 14.78
C GLY A 151 -1.67 -1.87 13.53
N LEU A 152 -2.54 -1.64 12.54
CA LEU A 152 -2.50 -2.37 11.27
C LEU A 152 -1.26 -2.03 10.44
N ALA A 153 -0.80 -0.78 10.43
CA ALA A 153 0.42 -0.38 9.74
C ALA A 153 1.64 -1.07 10.36
N VAL A 154 1.72 -1.12 11.69
CA VAL A 154 2.77 -1.88 12.40
C VAL A 154 2.69 -3.36 12.03
N ALA A 155 1.49 -3.96 12.05
CA ALA A 155 1.32 -5.37 11.66
C ALA A 155 1.75 -5.64 10.21
N ILE A 156 1.38 -4.76 9.26
CA ILE A 156 1.79 -4.84 7.85
C ILE A 156 3.31 -4.74 7.74
N VAL A 157 3.93 -3.77 8.42
CA VAL A 157 5.39 -3.61 8.41
C VAL A 157 6.05 -4.85 8.99
N VAL A 158 5.67 -5.30 10.18
CA VAL A 158 6.24 -6.51 10.81
C VAL A 158 6.09 -7.73 9.91
N TRP A 159 4.93 -7.91 9.28
CA TRP A 159 4.67 -9.04 8.38
C TRP A 159 5.50 -8.95 7.09
N THR A 160 5.57 -7.77 6.48
CA THR A 160 6.34 -7.52 5.24
C THR A 160 7.84 -7.68 5.48
N TRP A 161 8.32 -7.32 6.67
CA TRP A 161 9.71 -7.38 7.06
C TRP A 161 10.06 -8.62 7.89
N ARG A 162 9.15 -9.61 7.98
CA ARG A 162 9.29 -10.77 8.87
C ARG A 162 10.56 -11.58 8.65
N ASP A 163 11.04 -11.68 7.42
CA ASP A 163 12.22 -12.49 7.11
C ASP A 163 13.49 -11.82 7.63
N MET A 164 13.59 -10.49 7.46
CA MET A 164 14.67 -9.70 8.08
C MET A 164 14.59 -9.71 9.61
N VAL A 165 13.38 -9.63 10.17
CA VAL A 165 13.17 -9.72 11.63
C VAL A 165 13.59 -11.10 12.15
N ARG A 166 13.24 -12.18 11.44
CA ARG A 166 13.71 -13.54 11.78
C ARG A 166 15.22 -13.66 11.69
N ASP A 167 15.84 -13.06 10.69
CA ASP A 167 17.30 -13.08 10.51
C ASP A 167 18.02 -12.28 11.60
N LEU A 168 17.42 -11.19 12.09
CA LEU A 168 17.95 -10.41 13.21
C LEU A 168 17.83 -11.17 14.54
N ILE A 169 16.75 -11.93 14.72
CA ILE A 169 16.49 -12.72 15.93
C ILE A 169 17.33 -14.01 15.95
N ARG A 170 17.64 -14.60 14.78
CA ARG A 170 18.54 -15.75 14.70
C ARG A 170 19.97 -15.28 15.02
N ALA A 171 20.50 -15.69 16.16
CA ALA A 171 21.90 -15.48 16.50
C ALA A 171 22.81 -16.00 15.37
N ARG A 172 23.75 -15.17 14.90
CA ARG A 172 24.78 -15.64 13.95
C ARG A 172 25.58 -16.74 14.64
N PRO A 173 25.79 -17.91 14.02
CA PRO A 173 26.74 -18.88 14.53
C PRO A 173 28.11 -18.22 14.68
N THR A 174 28.71 -18.33 15.85
CA THR A 174 30.10 -17.91 16.06
C THR A 174 30.96 -18.70 15.07
N PRO A 175 31.79 -18.07 14.22
CA PRO A 175 32.66 -18.81 13.32
C PRO A 175 33.54 -19.74 14.16
N ALA A 176 33.56 -21.03 13.80
CA ALA A 176 34.44 -21.99 14.44
C ALA A 176 35.89 -21.50 14.27
N ALA A 177 36.63 -21.44 15.37
CA ALA A 177 38.06 -21.20 15.31
C ALA A 177 38.68 -22.30 14.45
N HIS A 178 39.36 -21.90 13.37
CA HIS A 178 40.23 -22.79 12.63
C HIS A 178 41.53 -22.91 13.42
N ASP A 179 41.73 -24.06 14.05
CA ASP A 179 43.01 -24.50 14.63
C ASP A 179 44.00 -24.91 13.52
#